data_AF-A0AA88TMP0-F1
#
_entry.id   AF-A0AA88TMP0-F1
#
_cell.length_a   1.000
_cell.length_b   1.000
_cell.length_c   1.000
_cell.angle_alpha   90.00
_cell.angle_beta   90.00
_cell.angle_gamma   90.00
#
_symmetry.space_group_name_H-M   'P 1'
#
loop_
_entity.id
_entity.type
_entity.pdbx_description
1 polymer ?
#
loop_
_entity_poly.entity_id
_entity_poly.type
_entity_poly.pdbx_seq_one_letter_code
_entity_poly.pdbx_strand_id
1 'polypeptide(L)'
;MMSLEMLNACAVLQDCADQLAVIGNIIGPDTQKRSGQHQKTAQLKSGSGELQHSLRKLSIQERKCTSERAKVQKDWQFVSDVINELLVEMQEKNTCQSLFSAVEEERKKKAQLLDVINREKESRLRVEELQKKLLDIKKQRNEERESLEEQIAYLKDQIDSISARSNRQRKFVKSCAEQLVCQEMNLNSHKEKELEDEVMMLQTKTEEESNVHKEMEAFLERQHADLQKKLHYWKQRYEKDMKTKEQEITDIKTKRTVIQEKIQELSKKCKHMQEVIIEDRMEKEHLRAKLEKEQMESDAATKIQAWWRGTVVRRGLRSPKQGKSKSKAGKKGKKKKK
;
A
#
# COMPACT_ATOMS: atom_id res chain seq x y z
N MET A 1 40.20 -17.62 133.33
CA MET A 1 41.48 -16.97 133.65
C MET A 1 42.17 -16.70 132.33
N MET A 2 42.46 -15.44 132.01
CA MET A 2 43.29 -15.12 130.83
C MET A 2 44.70 -15.66 131.06
N SER A 3 45.30 -16.29 130.05
CA SER A 3 46.70 -16.72 130.10
C SER A 3 47.62 -15.49 130.11
N LEU A 4 48.78 -15.60 130.76
CA LEU A 4 49.77 -14.51 130.85
C LEU A 4 50.18 -14.00 129.46
N GLU A 5 50.21 -14.89 128.47
CA GLU A 5 50.50 -14.58 127.07
C GLU A 5 49.41 -13.71 126.42
N MET A 6 48.14 -13.90 126.78
CA MET A 6 47.02 -13.12 126.28
C MET A 6 46.97 -11.72 126.90
N LEU A 7 47.35 -11.60 128.18
CA LEU A 7 47.48 -10.30 128.85
C LEU A 7 48.58 -9.45 128.21
N ASN A 8 49.71 -10.07 127.89
CA ASN A 8 50.82 -9.42 127.19
C ASN A 8 50.42 -9.03 125.75
N ALA A 9 49.67 -9.87 125.04
CA ALA A 9 49.18 -9.55 123.71
C ALA A 9 48.17 -8.38 123.73
N CYS A 10 47.27 -8.31 124.70
CA CYS A 10 46.35 -7.18 124.87
C CYS A 10 47.08 -5.88 125.22
N ALA A 11 48.14 -5.93 126.05
CA ALA A 11 48.95 -4.75 126.37
C ALA A 11 49.69 -4.21 125.13
N VAL A 12 50.21 -5.11 124.29
CA VAL A 12 50.86 -4.74 123.02
C VAL A 12 49.85 -4.20 122.00
N LEU A 13 48.66 -4.81 121.89
CA LEU A 13 47.59 -4.31 121.01
C LEU A 13 47.03 -2.96 121.49
N GLN A 14 46.96 -2.72 122.80
CA GLN A 14 46.58 -1.44 123.37
C GLN A 14 47.59 -0.34 123.01
N ASP A 15 48.88 -0.64 123.15
CA ASP A 15 49.95 0.27 122.72
C ASP A 15 49.91 0.50 121.19
N CYS A 16 49.59 -0.52 120.40
CA CYS A 16 49.41 -0.37 118.95
C CYS A 16 48.19 0.48 118.59
N ALA A 17 47.07 0.33 119.30
CA ALA A 17 45.88 1.16 119.12
C ALA A 17 46.14 2.63 119.52
N ASP A 18 46.87 2.84 120.61
CA ASP A 18 47.26 4.18 121.09
C ASP A 18 48.23 4.85 120.12
N GLN A 19 49.22 4.11 119.61
CA GLN A 19 50.15 4.61 118.57
C GLN A 19 49.43 4.88 117.24
N LEU A 20 48.45 4.04 116.87
CA LEU A 20 47.63 4.28 115.69
C LEU A 20 46.73 5.50 115.85
N ALA A 21 46.21 5.77 117.06
CA ALA A 21 45.47 7.00 117.35
C ALA A 21 46.36 8.25 117.24
N VAL A 22 47.62 8.17 117.69
CA VAL A 22 48.62 9.24 117.51
C VAL A 22 48.92 9.47 116.02
N ILE A 23 49.12 8.40 115.26
CA ILE A 23 49.34 8.47 113.81
C ILE A 23 48.09 9.01 113.08
N GLY A 24 46.89 8.66 113.54
CA GLY A 24 45.62 9.21 113.07
C GLY A 24 45.50 10.71 113.23
N ASN A 25 45.95 11.24 114.37
CA ASN A 25 46.00 12.68 114.64
C ASN A 25 47.03 13.43 113.76
N ILE A 26 48.06 12.72 113.28
CA ILE A 26 49.03 13.27 112.31
C ILE A 26 48.47 13.19 110.88
N ILE A 27 47.61 12.21 110.60
CA ILE A 27 47.07 11.92 109.27
C ILE A 27 45.73 12.64 108.99
N GLY A 28 44.93 13.03 109.99
CA GLY A 28 43.61 13.68 109.80
C GLY A 28 43.32 14.96 110.62
N PRO A 29 42.33 15.82 110.25
CA PRO A 29 41.91 16.25 108.91
C PRO A 29 42.43 17.67 108.60
N ASP A 30 43.10 17.88 107.46
CA ASP A 30 43.34 19.23 106.89
C ASP A 30 42.36 19.53 105.74
N THR A 31 41.18 18.89 105.77
CA THR A 31 40.14 19.00 104.75
C THR A 31 39.00 19.88 105.22
N GLN A 32 39.24 21.16 105.55
CA GLN A 32 38.14 22.16 105.49
C GLN A 32 38.48 23.67 105.43
N LYS A 33 39.74 24.12 105.31
CA LYS A 33 40.03 25.58 105.28
C LYS A 33 40.67 26.17 104.01
N ARG A 34 40.82 25.42 102.90
CA ARG A 34 41.40 25.97 101.65
C ARG A 34 40.52 25.89 100.39
N SER A 35 39.24 25.53 100.49
CA SER A 35 38.33 25.50 99.33
C SER A 35 37.69 26.85 98.96
N GLY A 36 38.04 27.95 99.66
CA GLY A 36 37.41 29.27 99.47
C GLY A 36 38.11 30.28 98.56
N GLN A 37 39.33 30.03 98.05
CA GLN A 37 40.11 31.08 97.35
C GLN A 37 40.57 30.79 95.91
N HIS A 38 40.23 29.63 95.31
CA HIS A 38 40.71 29.29 93.96
C HIS A 38 39.69 29.40 92.81
N GLN A 39 38.54 30.04 93.02
CA GLN A 39 37.62 30.36 91.91
C GLN A 39 37.85 31.75 91.27
N LYS A 40 38.85 32.53 91.71
CA LYS A 40 39.07 33.91 91.22
C LYS A 40 40.28 34.13 90.30
N THR A 41 40.86 33.09 89.73
CA THR A 41 41.94 33.20 88.74
C THR A 41 41.67 32.31 87.51
N ALA A 42 40.53 32.51 86.87
CA ALA A 42 40.25 31.96 85.53
C ALA A 42 39.89 33.05 84.52
N GLN A 43 40.26 34.30 84.81
CA GLN A 43 40.22 35.40 83.85
C GLN A 43 41.51 36.19 84.02
N LEU A 44 42.50 35.87 83.18
CA LEU A 44 43.40 36.81 82.51
C LEU A 44 44.31 36.01 81.57
N LYS A 45 44.50 36.58 80.38
CA LYS A 45 44.98 35.95 79.16
C LYS A 45 46.48 35.62 79.17
N SER A 46 46.83 34.68 78.29
CA SER A 46 47.95 34.77 77.33
C SER A 46 49.33 35.12 77.87
N GLY A 47 50.20 34.11 77.98
CA GLY A 47 51.64 34.31 78.07
C GLY A 47 52.41 33.02 78.41
N SER A 48 53.22 32.54 77.46
CA SER A 48 54.25 31.49 77.56
C SER A 48 53.82 30.05 77.90
N GLY A 49 54.05 29.12 76.95
CA GLY A 49 53.74 27.69 77.07
C GLY A 49 54.53 26.93 78.14
N GLU A 50 55.61 27.51 78.68
CA GLU A 50 56.41 26.89 79.74
C GLU A 50 55.73 26.98 81.12
N LEU A 51 54.98 28.05 81.40
CA LEU A 51 54.23 28.20 82.65
C LEU A 51 53.01 27.25 82.70
N GLN A 52 52.36 26.99 81.57
CA GLN A 52 51.25 26.03 81.49
C GLN A 52 51.69 24.59 81.70
N HIS A 53 52.85 24.20 81.16
CA HIS A 53 53.38 22.86 81.35
C HIS A 53 53.80 22.60 82.80
N SER A 54 54.40 23.60 83.47
CA SER A 54 54.70 23.53 84.90
C SER A 54 53.44 23.52 85.78
N LEU A 55 52.40 24.31 85.49
CA LEU A 55 51.11 24.23 86.19
C LEU A 55 50.42 22.88 86.01
N ARG A 56 50.49 22.29 84.81
CA ARG A 56 49.88 20.98 84.52
C ARG A 56 50.63 19.84 85.22
N LYS A 57 51.96 19.91 85.29
CA LYS A 57 52.79 18.99 86.08
C LYS A 57 52.49 19.10 87.57
N LEU A 58 52.41 20.32 88.11
CA LEU A 58 52.01 20.54 89.51
C LEU A 58 50.61 19.99 89.79
N SER A 59 49.63 20.21 88.89
CA SER A 59 48.27 19.67 89.04
C SER A 59 48.19 18.13 88.99
N ILE A 60 48.98 17.49 88.12
CA ILE A 60 49.06 16.02 88.06
C ILE A 60 49.74 15.46 89.32
N GLN A 61 50.78 16.15 89.80
CA GLN A 61 51.51 15.77 91.01
C GLN A 61 50.67 15.98 92.28
N GLU A 62 49.88 17.05 92.34
CA GLU A 62 48.89 17.33 93.40
C GLU A 62 47.77 16.28 93.40
N ARG A 63 47.25 15.87 92.24
CA ARG A 63 46.25 14.78 92.14
C ARG A 63 46.81 13.42 92.58
N LYS A 64 48.07 13.13 92.25
CA LYS A 64 48.74 11.91 92.68
C LYS A 64 48.98 11.91 94.19
N CYS A 65 49.47 13.02 94.75
CA CYS A 65 49.70 13.19 96.19
C CYS A 65 48.41 13.12 97.02
N THR A 66 47.30 13.68 96.51
CA THR A 66 45.98 13.58 97.16
C THR A 66 45.39 12.17 97.08
N SER A 67 45.58 11.45 95.97
CA SER A 67 45.15 10.05 95.83
C SER A 67 45.93 9.11 96.75
N GLU A 68 47.25 9.30 96.87
CA GLU A 68 48.10 8.49 97.75
C GLU A 68 47.78 8.76 99.22
N ARG A 69 47.57 10.03 99.61
CA ARG A 69 47.14 10.41 100.96
C ARG A 69 45.76 9.86 101.33
N ALA A 70 44.79 9.91 100.39
CA ALA A 70 43.46 9.34 100.60
C ALA A 70 43.49 7.81 100.75
N LYS A 71 44.40 7.13 100.04
CA LYS A 71 44.63 5.70 100.21
C LYS A 71 45.24 5.39 101.59
N VAL A 72 46.30 6.11 101.97
CA VAL A 72 46.95 5.97 103.29
C VAL A 72 45.96 6.21 104.43
N GLN A 73 45.05 7.18 104.29
CA GLN A 73 44.01 7.44 105.29
C GLN A 73 43.01 6.29 105.40
N LYS A 74 42.58 5.70 104.28
CA LYS A 74 41.66 4.55 104.27
C LYS A 74 42.33 3.28 104.81
N ASP A 75 43.59 3.05 104.44
CA ASP A 75 44.39 1.92 104.91
C ASP A 75 44.67 2.06 106.42
N TRP A 76 44.94 3.28 106.91
CA TRP A 76 45.08 3.57 108.33
C TRP A 76 43.78 3.34 109.11
N GLN A 77 42.65 3.85 108.61
CA GLN A 77 41.35 3.65 109.24
C GLN A 77 41.01 2.15 109.32
N PHE A 78 41.22 1.41 108.23
CA PHE A 78 41.03 -0.05 108.19
C PHE A 78 41.89 -0.79 109.23
N VAL A 79 43.17 -0.47 109.36
CA VAL A 79 44.06 -1.10 110.36
C VAL A 79 43.65 -0.72 111.78
N SER A 80 43.27 0.53 112.01
CA SER A 80 42.75 1.00 113.30
C SER A 80 41.46 0.28 113.69
N ASP A 81 40.52 0.14 112.75
CA ASP A 81 39.24 -0.55 112.99
C ASP A 81 39.48 -2.05 113.29
N VAL A 82 40.35 -2.73 112.53
CA VAL A 82 40.70 -4.15 112.75
C VAL A 82 41.42 -4.38 114.09
N ILE A 83 42.31 -3.47 114.49
CA ILE A 83 43.05 -3.60 115.77
C ILE A 83 42.14 -3.30 116.96
N ASN A 84 41.25 -2.31 116.86
CA ASN A 84 40.27 -2.04 117.91
C ASN A 84 39.23 -3.17 118.03
N GLU A 85 38.74 -3.72 116.92
CA GLU A 85 37.85 -4.89 116.92
C GLU A 85 38.53 -6.13 117.52
N LEU A 86 39.80 -6.37 117.19
CA LEU A 86 40.60 -7.46 117.78
C LEU A 86 40.83 -7.27 119.28
N LEU A 87 41.11 -6.04 119.71
CA LEU A 87 41.35 -5.71 121.12
C LEU A 87 40.09 -5.91 121.96
N VAL A 88 38.92 -5.48 121.47
CA VAL A 88 37.62 -5.73 122.11
C VAL A 88 37.31 -7.23 122.14
N GLU A 89 37.53 -7.96 121.03
CA GLU A 89 37.27 -9.40 120.98
C GLU A 89 38.18 -10.21 121.93
N MET A 90 39.46 -9.83 122.04
CA MET A 90 40.40 -10.48 122.96
C MET A 90 40.11 -10.18 124.43
N GLN A 91 39.60 -8.99 124.76
CA GLN A 91 39.20 -8.63 126.13
C GLN A 91 37.91 -9.31 126.57
N GLU A 92 36.93 -9.47 125.67
CA GLU A 92 35.60 -9.98 126.01
C GLU A 92 35.45 -11.50 125.84
N LYS A 93 36.03 -12.07 124.76
CA LYS A 93 35.71 -13.43 124.30
C LYS A 93 36.93 -14.35 124.25
N ASN A 94 38.15 -13.82 124.47
CA ASN A 94 39.42 -14.54 124.36
C ASN A 94 39.63 -15.22 122.99
N THR A 95 39.08 -14.65 121.91
CA THR A 95 39.18 -15.17 120.53
C THR A 95 39.73 -14.11 119.57
N CYS A 96 40.19 -14.55 118.39
CA CYS A 96 40.76 -13.67 117.35
C CYS A 96 40.02 -13.81 116.00
N GLN A 97 38.74 -14.16 115.99
CA GLN A 97 37.98 -14.48 114.78
C GLN A 97 37.69 -13.26 113.90
N SER A 98 37.62 -12.05 114.48
CA SER A 98 37.49 -10.78 113.75
C SER A 98 38.66 -10.54 112.80
N LEU A 99 39.89 -10.70 113.28
CA LEU A 99 41.10 -10.59 112.46
C LEU A 99 41.12 -11.63 111.35
N PHE A 100 40.80 -12.89 111.64
CA PHE A 100 40.74 -13.94 110.61
C PHE A 100 39.66 -13.62 109.55
N SER A 101 38.50 -13.11 109.96
CA SER A 101 37.41 -12.74 109.05
C SER A 101 37.80 -11.54 108.18
N ALA A 102 38.40 -10.50 108.76
CA ALA A 102 38.88 -9.33 108.03
C ALA A 102 40.00 -9.69 107.03
N VAL A 103 40.93 -10.57 107.42
CA VAL A 103 41.99 -11.07 106.54
C VAL A 103 41.42 -11.92 105.41
N GLU A 104 40.43 -12.78 105.68
CA GLU A 104 39.76 -13.58 104.64
C GLU A 104 38.91 -12.71 103.70
N GLU A 105 38.26 -11.66 104.20
CA GLU A 105 37.58 -10.68 103.36
C GLU A 105 38.54 -9.89 102.47
N GLU A 106 39.70 -9.45 102.98
CA GLU A 106 40.73 -8.81 102.15
C GLU A 106 41.35 -9.77 101.14
N ARG A 107 41.54 -11.05 101.51
CA ARG A 107 41.95 -12.09 100.56
C ARG A 107 40.90 -12.30 99.46
N LYS A 108 39.61 -12.33 99.80
CA LYS A 108 38.51 -12.41 98.82
C LYS A 108 38.45 -11.19 97.92
N LYS A 109 38.54 -9.97 98.47
CA LYS A 109 38.59 -8.72 97.68
C LYS A 109 39.78 -8.70 96.74
N LYS A 110 40.96 -9.12 97.20
CA LYS A 110 42.17 -9.24 96.36
C LYS A 110 41.98 -10.28 95.25
N ALA A 111 41.39 -11.43 95.54
CA ALA A 111 41.10 -12.46 94.55
C ALA A 111 40.09 -11.97 93.49
N GLN A 112 39.02 -11.29 93.92
CA GLN A 112 38.03 -10.67 93.02
C GLN A 112 38.66 -9.59 92.14
N LEU A 113 39.53 -8.74 92.69
CA LEU A 113 40.26 -7.73 91.91
C LEU A 113 41.16 -8.37 90.84
N LEU A 114 41.89 -9.43 91.20
CA LEU A 114 42.74 -10.16 90.24
C LEU A 114 41.92 -10.81 89.12
N ASP A 115 40.76 -11.38 89.44
CA ASP A 115 39.84 -11.96 88.46
C ASP A 115 39.27 -10.88 87.52
N VAL A 116 38.82 -9.74 88.05
CA VAL A 116 38.38 -8.58 87.25
C VAL A 116 39.51 -8.09 86.33
N ILE A 117 40.74 -7.98 86.84
CA ILE A 117 41.91 -7.59 86.03
C ILE A 117 42.17 -8.58 84.90
N ASN A 118 42.07 -9.88 85.15
CA ASN A 118 42.29 -10.91 84.14
C ASN A 118 41.19 -10.89 83.08
N ARG A 119 39.91 -10.81 83.49
CA ARG A 119 38.78 -10.66 82.56
C ARG A 119 38.89 -9.41 81.70
N GLU A 120 39.35 -8.30 82.25
CA GLU A 120 39.56 -7.06 81.50
C GLU A 120 40.71 -7.20 80.49
N LYS A 121 41.82 -7.85 80.88
CA LYS A 121 42.91 -8.17 79.93
C LYS A 121 42.42 -9.04 78.77
N GLU A 122 41.66 -10.09 79.07
CA GLU A 122 41.07 -10.95 78.03
C GLU A 122 40.10 -10.17 77.14
N SER A 123 39.25 -9.33 77.73
CA SER A 123 38.30 -8.49 76.98
C SER A 123 39.02 -7.51 76.06
N ARG A 124 40.12 -6.92 76.53
CA ARG A 124 40.96 -6.04 75.71
C ARG A 124 41.57 -6.79 74.52
N LEU A 125 42.11 -7.99 74.74
CA LEU A 125 42.62 -8.82 73.66
C LEU A 125 41.53 -9.17 72.63
N ARG A 126 40.33 -9.55 73.08
CA ARG A 126 39.18 -9.81 72.19
C ARG A 126 38.79 -8.56 71.40
N VAL A 127 38.79 -7.39 72.02
CA VAL A 127 38.51 -6.11 71.34
C VAL A 127 39.58 -5.82 70.28
N GLU A 128 40.86 -5.99 70.61
CA GLU A 128 41.97 -5.81 69.65
C GLU A 128 41.86 -6.79 68.46
N GLU A 129 41.53 -8.06 68.71
CA GLU A 129 41.29 -9.05 67.65
C GLU A 129 40.09 -8.69 66.78
N LEU A 130 38.98 -8.27 67.37
CA LEU A 130 37.80 -7.82 66.63
C LEU A 130 38.07 -6.56 65.82
N GLN A 131 38.87 -5.62 66.35
CA GLN A 131 39.31 -4.43 65.62
C GLN A 131 40.16 -4.80 64.41
N LYS A 132 41.09 -5.76 64.54
CA LYS A 132 41.87 -6.28 63.40
C LYS A 132 40.97 -6.92 62.35
N LYS A 133 40.07 -7.83 62.77
CA LYS A 133 39.09 -8.46 61.86
C LYS A 133 38.23 -7.43 61.13
N LEU A 134 37.79 -6.37 61.82
CA LEU A 134 37.03 -5.28 61.20
C LEU A 134 37.84 -4.51 60.15
N LEU A 135 39.13 -4.25 60.41
CA LEU A 135 40.02 -3.60 59.45
C LEU A 135 40.27 -4.49 58.22
N ASP A 136 40.52 -5.78 58.43
CA ASP A 136 40.75 -6.75 57.36
C ASP A 136 39.49 -6.88 56.47
N ILE A 137 38.31 -7.00 57.07
CA ILE A 137 37.04 -7.02 56.34
C ILE A 137 36.87 -5.72 55.55
N LYS A 138 37.15 -4.54 56.14
CA LYS A 138 37.06 -3.26 55.42
C LYS A 138 38.01 -3.21 54.22
N LYS A 139 39.24 -3.71 54.37
CA LYS A 139 40.23 -3.77 53.29
C LYS A 139 39.76 -4.69 52.17
N GLN A 140 39.35 -5.91 52.49
CA GLN A 140 38.81 -6.86 51.52
C GLN A 140 37.59 -6.28 50.79
N ARG A 141 36.67 -5.65 51.50
CA ARG A 141 35.49 -5.00 50.90
C ARG A 141 35.84 -3.83 49.98
N ASN A 142 36.92 -3.09 50.26
CA ASN A 142 37.40 -2.04 49.38
C ASN A 142 38.03 -2.65 48.11
N GLU A 143 38.88 -3.68 48.24
CA GLU A 143 39.49 -4.38 47.10
C GLU A 143 38.43 -5.01 46.20
N GLU A 144 37.38 -5.64 46.78
CA GLU A 144 36.23 -6.15 46.03
C GLU A 144 35.49 -5.02 45.29
N ARG A 145 35.32 -3.85 45.92
CA ARG A 145 34.66 -2.70 45.29
C ARG A 145 35.48 -2.19 44.11
N GLU A 146 36.78 -2.01 44.29
CA GLU A 146 37.70 -1.57 43.22
C GLU A 146 37.69 -2.54 42.05
N SER A 147 37.75 -3.86 42.32
CA SER A 147 37.66 -4.88 41.26
C SER A 147 36.32 -4.84 40.51
N LEU A 148 35.21 -4.61 41.21
CA LEU A 148 33.90 -4.45 40.57
C LEU A 148 33.81 -3.15 39.77
N GLU A 149 34.38 -2.05 40.27
CA GLU A 149 34.43 -0.77 39.56
C GLU A 149 35.24 -0.87 38.26
N GLU A 150 36.38 -1.57 38.29
CA GLU A 150 37.19 -1.87 37.10
C GLU A 150 36.42 -2.72 36.08
N GLN A 151 35.71 -3.76 36.54
CA GLN A 151 34.87 -4.59 35.66
C GLN A 151 33.73 -3.77 35.04
N ILE A 152 33.09 -2.88 35.81
CA ILE A 152 32.05 -1.99 35.31
C ILE A 152 32.63 -1.03 34.26
N ALA A 153 33.82 -0.46 34.47
CA ALA A 153 34.47 0.41 33.49
C ALA A 153 34.78 -0.34 32.19
N TYR A 154 35.37 -1.54 32.29
CA TYR A 154 35.66 -2.38 31.14
C TYR A 154 34.41 -2.77 30.34
N LEU A 155 33.32 -3.13 31.03
CA LEU A 155 32.05 -3.45 30.37
C LEU A 155 31.42 -2.23 29.70
N LYS A 156 31.53 -1.04 30.30
CA LYS A 156 31.08 0.21 29.68
C LYS A 156 31.85 0.52 28.41
N ASP A 157 33.18 0.43 28.44
CA ASP A 157 34.03 0.65 27.27
C ASP A 157 33.72 -0.36 26.15
N GLN A 158 33.47 -1.62 26.50
CA GLN A 158 33.00 -2.62 25.54
C GLN A 158 31.66 -2.23 24.91
N ILE A 159 30.67 -1.82 25.71
CA ILE A 159 29.36 -1.38 25.21
C ILE A 159 29.53 -0.19 24.25
N ASP A 160 30.32 0.81 24.63
CA ASP A 160 30.54 2.00 23.81
C ASP A 160 31.28 1.65 22.50
N SER A 161 32.28 0.77 22.55
CA SER A 161 32.98 0.30 21.36
C SER A 161 32.06 -0.47 20.39
N ILE A 162 31.18 -1.33 20.92
CA ILE A 162 30.20 -2.09 20.13
C ILE A 162 29.16 -1.15 19.55
N SER A 163 28.68 -0.18 20.34
CA SER A 163 27.72 0.83 19.91
C SER A 163 28.29 1.69 18.78
N ALA A 164 29.53 2.17 18.91
CA ALA A 164 30.22 2.94 17.88
C ALA A 164 30.41 2.12 16.59
N ARG A 165 30.87 0.87 16.71
CA ARG A 165 31.02 -0.04 15.56
C ARG A 165 29.69 -0.33 14.87
N SER A 166 28.64 -0.62 15.65
CA SER A 166 27.28 -0.89 15.14
C SER A 166 26.70 0.32 14.43
N ASN A 167 26.85 1.53 14.98
CA ASN A 167 26.39 2.76 14.35
C ASN A 167 27.13 3.06 13.04
N ARG A 168 28.44 2.82 12.98
CA ARG A 168 29.21 2.94 11.74
C ARG A 168 28.74 1.95 10.68
N GLN A 169 28.56 0.68 11.06
CA GLN A 169 28.06 -0.35 10.15
C GLN A 169 26.65 -0.01 9.64
N ARG A 170 25.77 0.46 10.52
CA ARG A 170 24.41 0.89 10.15
C ARG A 170 24.45 2.02 9.11
N LYS A 171 25.28 3.04 9.32
CA LYS A 171 25.43 4.15 8.37
C LYS A 171 25.96 3.68 7.02
N PHE A 172 26.95 2.80 7.03
CA PHE A 172 27.52 2.23 5.80
C PHE A 172 26.47 1.42 5.03
N VAL A 173 25.79 0.48 5.68
CA VAL A 173 24.74 -0.34 5.05
C VAL A 173 23.62 0.53 4.50
N LYS A 174 23.19 1.55 5.27
CA LYS A 174 22.17 2.52 4.81
C LYS A 174 22.64 3.26 3.55
N SER A 175 23.85 3.80 3.55
CA SER A 175 24.40 4.51 2.39
C SER A 175 24.51 3.60 1.16
N CYS A 176 24.94 2.35 1.31
CA CYS A 176 24.99 1.40 0.20
C CYS A 176 23.60 1.09 -0.35
N ALA A 177 22.60 0.87 0.53
CA ALA A 177 21.23 0.63 0.12
C ALA A 177 20.64 1.83 -0.62
N GLU A 178 20.85 3.06 -0.11
CA GLU A 178 20.39 4.30 -0.76
C GLU A 178 21.05 4.51 -2.13
N GLN A 179 22.36 4.23 -2.25
CA GLN A 179 23.07 4.32 -3.52
C GLN A 179 22.55 3.32 -4.55
N LEU A 180 22.32 2.06 -4.16
CA LEU A 180 21.76 1.04 -5.04
C LEU A 180 20.35 1.45 -5.52
N VAL A 181 19.48 1.85 -4.60
CA VAL A 181 18.12 2.30 -4.96
C VAL A 181 18.17 3.51 -5.90
N CYS A 182 19.03 4.49 -5.64
CA CYS A 182 19.18 5.66 -6.49
C CYS A 182 19.72 5.30 -7.89
N GLN A 183 20.69 4.39 -7.97
CA GLN A 183 21.23 3.91 -9.25
C GLN A 183 20.15 3.21 -10.08
N GLU A 184 19.42 2.27 -9.48
CA GLU A 184 18.34 1.54 -10.15
C GLU A 184 17.21 2.46 -10.57
N MET A 185 16.82 3.41 -9.70
CA MET A 185 15.81 4.42 -10.03
C MET A 185 16.22 5.28 -11.23
N ASN A 186 17.49 5.70 -11.30
CA ASN A 186 17.98 6.49 -12.43
C ASN A 186 18.00 5.66 -13.72
N LEU A 187 18.47 4.41 -13.68
CA LEU A 187 18.47 3.51 -14.83
C LEU A 187 17.05 3.28 -15.36
N ASN A 188 16.11 3.01 -14.45
CA ASN A 188 14.71 2.84 -14.80
C ASN A 188 14.12 4.12 -15.39
N SER A 189 14.38 5.28 -14.80
CA SER A 189 13.90 6.56 -15.33
C SER A 189 14.47 6.88 -16.71
N HIS A 190 15.73 6.54 -16.98
CA HIS A 190 16.31 6.67 -18.32
C HIS A 190 15.64 5.72 -19.32
N LYS A 191 15.44 4.45 -18.94
CA LYS A 191 14.78 3.46 -19.80
C LYS A 191 13.32 3.83 -20.08
N GLU A 192 12.62 4.36 -19.08
CA GLU A 192 11.25 4.86 -19.20
C GLU A 192 11.19 6.01 -20.20
N LYS A 193 12.07 7.00 -20.09
CA LYS A 193 12.16 8.11 -21.07
C LYS A 193 12.45 7.64 -22.49
N GLU A 194 13.37 6.70 -22.67
CA GLU A 194 13.65 6.12 -24.00
C GLU A 194 12.41 5.48 -24.62
N LEU A 195 11.61 4.75 -23.81
CA LEU A 195 10.37 4.14 -24.26
C LEU A 195 9.28 5.19 -24.52
N GLU A 196 9.18 6.22 -23.69
CA GLU A 196 8.27 7.36 -23.90
C GLU A 196 8.58 8.08 -25.22
N ASP A 197 9.86 8.34 -25.50
CA ASP A 197 10.30 8.95 -26.75
C ASP A 197 9.97 8.06 -27.95
N GLU A 198 10.19 6.73 -27.84
CA GLU A 198 9.81 5.78 -28.89
C GLU A 198 8.30 5.74 -29.14
N VAL A 199 7.49 5.75 -28.07
CA VAL A 199 6.02 5.81 -28.16
C VAL A 199 5.58 7.10 -28.84
N MET A 200 6.12 8.26 -28.48
CA MET A 200 5.80 9.52 -29.14
C MET A 200 6.17 9.49 -30.62
N MET A 201 7.36 9.00 -30.96
CA MET A 201 7.79 8.86 -32.36
C MET A 201 6.87 7.95 -33.16
N LEU A 202 6.42 6.83 -32.59
CA LEU A 202 5.48 5.90 -33.24
C LEU A 202 4.08 6.50 -33.37
N GLN A 203 3.62 7.28 -32.38
CA GLN A 203 2.35 8.00 -32.44
C GLN A 203 2.36 9.03 -33.58
N THR A 204 3.39 9.87 -33.66
CA THR A 204 3.52 10.84 -34.76
C THR A 204 3.53 10.16 -36.13
N LYS A 205 4.30 9.08 -36.30
CA LYS A 205 4.30 8.30 -37.56
C LYS A 205 2.92 7.73 -37.89
N THR A 206 2.21 7.22 -36.89
CA THR A 206 0.87 6.66 -37.08
C THR A 206 -0.14 7.74 -37.48
N GLU A 207 -0.04 8.93 -36.89
CA GLU A 207 -0.86 10.08 -37.23
C GLU A 207 -0.57 10.58 -38.65
N GLU A 208 0.71 10.66 -39.04
CA GLU A 208 1.15 10.99 -40.40
C GLU A 208 0.59 10.00 -41.43
N GLU A 209 0.76 8.69 -41.22
CA GLU A 209 0.19 7.65 -42.08
C GLU A 209 -1.34 7.71 -42.14
N SER A 210 -2.01 7.97 -41.02
CA SER A 210 -3.46 8.15 -40.99
C SER A 210 -3.91 9.36 -41.83
N ASN A 211 -3.16 10.46 -41.78
CA ASN A 211 -3.47 11.65 -42.55
C ASN A 211 -3.25 11.42 -44.05
N VAL A 212 -2.12 10.81 -44.44
CA VAL A 212 -1.85 10.44 -45.83
C VAL A 212 -2.91 9.48 -46.36
N HIS A 213 -3.32 8.50 -45.56
CA HIS A 213 -4.38 7.57 -45.93
C HIS A 213 -5.72 8.28 -46.18
N LYS A 214 -6.14 9.18 -45.28
CA LYS A 214 -7.36 9.98 -45.47
C LYS A 214 -7.29 10.85 -46.73
N GLU A 215 -6.15 11.45 -47.02
CA GLU A 215 -5.96 12.25 -48.24
C GLU A 215 -6.05 11.38 -49.50
N MET A 216 -5.46 10.19 -49.48
CA MET A 216 -5.54 9.20 -50.57
C MET A 216 -6.96 8.72 -50.80
N GLU A 217 -7.68 8.36 -49.72
CA GLU A 217 -9.09 7.96 -49.80
C GLU A 217 -9.93 9.09 -50.40
N ALA A 218 -9.80 10.32 -49.89
CA ALA A 218 -10.51 11.48 -50.42
C ALA A 218 -10.16 11.76 -51.90
N PHE A 219 -8.92 11.52 -52.33
CA PHE A 219 -8.55 11.62 -53.74
C PHE A 219 -9.26 10.56 -54.58
N LEU A 220 -9.25 9.29 -54.14
CA LEU A 220 -9.90 8.19 -54.85
C LEU A 220 -11.42 8.37 -54.92
N GLU A 221 -12.05 8.83 -53.85
CA GLU A 221 -13.48 9.14 -53.83
C GLU A 221 -13.85 10.23 -54.84
N ARG A 222 -13.04 11.30 -54.94
CA ARG A 222 -13.23 12.35 -55.96
C ARG A 222 -13.12 11.79 -57.37
N GLN A 223 -12.08 11.00 -57.65
CA GLN A 223 -11.90 10.36 -58.97
C GLN A 223 -13.06 9.41 -59.31
N HIS A 224 -13.50 8.61 -58.34
CA HIS A 224 -14.63 7.71 -58.50
C HIS A 224 -15.92 8.49 -58.79
N ALA A 225 -16.19 9.56 -58.05
CA ALA A 225 -17.35 10.42 -58.28
C ALA A 225 -17.33 11.05 -59.68
N ASP A 226 -16.17 11.50 -60.16
CA ASP A 226 -16.05 12.07 -61.50
C ASP A 226 -16.22 11.03 -62.61
N LEU A 227 -15.73 9.80 -62.41
CA LEU A 227 -16.01 8.67 -63.31
C LEU A 227 -17.48 8.29 -63.30
N GLN A 228 -18.15 8.28 -62.14
CA GLN A 228 -19.58 8.04 -62.03
C GLN A 228 -20.40 9.10 -62.78
N LYS A 229 -20.05 10.38 -62.66
CA LYS A 229 -20.68 11.47 -63.44
C LYS A 229 -20.51 11.25 -64.95
N LYS A 230 -19.30 10.91 -65.41
CA LYS A 230 -19.04 10.60 -66.83
C LYS A 230 -19.84 9.40 -67.30
N LEU A 231 -19.90 8.33 -66.51
CA LEU A 231 -20.71 7.15 -66.79
C LEU A 231 -22.19 7.50 -66.93
N HIS A 232 -22.72 8.28 -65.99
CA HIS A 232 -24.12 8.71 -66.02
C HIS A 232 -24.42 9.55 -67.27
N TYR A 233 -23.55 10.52 -67.59
CA TYR A 233 -23.64 11.31 -68.81
C TYR A 233 -23.70 10.43 -70.06
N TRP A 234 -22.78 9.47 -70.19
CA TRP A 234 -22.75 8.58 -71.35
C TRP A 234 -23.98 7.68 -71.42
N LYS A 235 -24.43 7.10 -70.30
CA LYS A 235 -25.67 6.30 -70.24
C LYS A 235 -26.88 7.11 -70.72
N GLN A 236 -27.06 8.32 -70.21
CA GLN A 236 -28.16 9.19 -70.60
C GLN A 236 -28.11 9.54 -72.10
N ARG A 237 -26.91 9.80 -72.62
CA ARG A 237 -26.71 10.05 -74.06
C ARG A 237 -27.08 8.82 -74.88
N TYR A 238 -26.59 7.63 -74.53
CA TYR A 238 -26.92 6.40 -75.23
C TYR A 238 -28.41 6.09 -75.18
N GLU A 239 -29.08 6.28 -74.04
CA GLU A 239 -30.53 6.11 -73.94
C GLU A 239 -31.30 7.07 -74.85
N LYS A 240 -30.86 8.32 -74.95
CA LYS A 240 -31.47 9.30 -75.86
C LYS A 240 -31.29 8.88 -77.31
N ASP A 241 -30.07 8.51 -77.70
CA ASP A 241 -29.76 8.09 -79.06
C ASP A 241 -30.54 6.81 -79.41
N MET A 242 -30.63 5.83 -78.50
CA MET A 242 -31.44 4.63 -78.66
C MET A 242 -32.92 4.96 -78.87
N LYS A 243 -33.51 5.85 -78.05
CA LYS A 243 -34.90 6.30 -78.23
C LYS A 243 -35.11 6.96 -79.59
N THR A 244 -34.17 7.78 -80.07
CA THR A 244 -34.29 8.39 -81.41
C THR A 244 -34.24 7.34 -82.51
N LYS A 245 -33.36 6.33 -82.41
CA LYS A 245 -33.30 5.23 -83.39
C LYS A 245 -34.52 4.32 -83.33
N GLU A 246 -35.04 4.03 -82.15
CA GLU A 246 -36.31 3.31 -81.98
C GLU A 246 -37.45 4.08 -82.65
N GLN A 247 -37.54 5.40 -82.45
CA GLN A 247 -38.51 6.27 -83.10
C GLN A 247 -38.37 6.23 -84.64
N GLU A 248 -37.17 6.42 -85.18
CA GLU A 248 -36.90 6.31 -86.63
C GLU A 248 -37.34 4.93 -87.18
N ILE A 249 -37.04 3.85 -86.46
CA ILE A 249 -37.46 2.49 -86.84
C ILE A 249 -38.98 2.37 -86.81
N THR A 250 -39.65 2.90 -85.79
CA THR A 250 -41.12 2.90 -85.73
C THR A 250 -41.74 3.69 -86.87
N ASP A 251 -41.20 4.86 -87.22
CA ASP A 251 -41.67 5.69 -88.32
C ASP A 251 -41.50 5.00 -89.68
N ILE A 252 -40.37 4.31 -89.89
CA ILE A 252 -40.16 3.53 -91.11
C ILE A 252 -41.11 2.33 -91.15
N LYS A 253 -41.33 1.66 -90.01
CA LYS A 253 -42.28 0.53 -89.92
C LYS A 253 -43.71 0.99 -90.23
N THR A 254 -44.17 2.11 -89.69
CA THR A 254 -45.51 2.65 -89.97
C THR A 254 -45.64 3.10 -91.42
N LYS A 255 -44.62 3.76 -92.00
CA LYS A 255 -44.60 4.07 -93.44
C LYS A 255 -44.68 2.81 -94.29
N ARG A 256 -43.94 1.75 -93.93
CA ARG A 256 -43.98 0.47 -94.62
C ARG A 256 -45.36 -0.19 -94.54
N THR A 257 -46.02 -0.19 -93.37
CA THR A 257 -47.36 -0.76 -93.22
C THR A 257 -48.39 0.01 -94.05
N VAL A 258 -48.34 1.35 -94.06
CA VAL A 258 -49.23 2.18 -94.89
C VAL A 258 -49.04 1.90 -96.39
N ILE A 259 -47.79 1.81 -96.86
CA ILE A 259 -47.52 1.47 -98.27
C ILE A 259 -48.00 0.06 -98.59
N GLN A 260 -47.79 -0.89 -97.67
CA GLN A 260 -48.24 -2.27 -97.82
C GLN A 260 -49.78 -2.36 -97.90
N GLU A 261 -50.49 -1.65 -97.03
CA GLU A 261 -51.95 -1.51 -97.09
C GLU A 261 -52.38 -0.91 -98.43
N LYS A 262 -51.68 0.13 -98.92
CA LYS A 262 -51.99 0.75 -100.20
C LYS A 262 -51.83 -0.21 -101.38
N ILE A 263 -50.74 -0.99 -101.38
CA ILE A 263 -50.50 -2.02 -102.40
C ILE A 263 -51.59 -3.11 -102.32
N GLN A 264 -51.98 -3.53 -101.12
CA GLN A 264 -53.07 -4.50 -100.93
C GLN A 264 -54.41 -3.96 -101.44
N GLU A 265 -54.75 -2.70 -101.16
CA GLU A 265 -55.94 -2.04 -101.71
C GLU A 265 -55.93 -2.02 -103.24
N LEU A 266 -54.81 -1.60 -103.85
CA LEU A 266 -54.68 -1.56 -105.30
C LEU A 266 -54.75 -2.96 -105.91
N SER A 267 -54.13 -3.96 -105.29
CA SER A 267 -54.23 -5.36 -105.71
C SER A 267 -55.67 -5.86 -105.68
N LYS A 268 -56.42 -5.57 -104.61
CA LYS A 268 -57.86 -5.89 -104.52
C LYS A 268 -58.66 -5.21 -105.62
N LYS A 269 -58.40 -3.92 -105.90
CA LYS A 269 -59.05 -3.18 -107.00
C LYS A 269 -58.74 -3.78 -108.37
N CYS A 270 -57.48 -4.12 -108.64
CA CYS A 270 -57.08 -4.76 -109.89
C CYS A 270 -57.75 -6.12 -110.07
N LYS A 271 -57.79 -6.96 -109.02
CA LYS A 271 -58.51 -8.24 -109.05
C LYS A 271 -59.99 -8.06 -109.36
N HIS A 272 -60.65 -7.13 -108.67
CA HIS A 272 -62.05 -6.81 -108.92
C HIS A 272 -62.30 -6.33 -110.36
N MET A 273 -61.45 -5.44 -110.90
CA MET A 273 -61.54 -5.01 -112.30
C MET A 273 -61.31 -6.17 -113.28
N GLN A 274 -60.37 -7.08 -112.98
CA GLN A 274 -60.14 -8.28 -113.80
C GLN A 274 -61.35 -9.22 -113.78
N GLU A 275 -61.96 -9.44 -112.62
CA GLU A 275 -63.20 -10.21 -112.48
C GLU A 275 -64.31 -9.60 -113.35
N VAL A 276 -64.54 -8.29 -113.26
CA VAL A 276 -65.53 -7.58 -114.09
C VAL A 276 -65.23 -7.69 -115.58
N ILE A 277 -63.96 -7.62 -116.00
CA ILE A 277 -63.59 -7.80 -117.42
C ILE A 277 -63.84 -9.23 -117.89
N ILE A 278 -63.53 -10.23 -117.06
CA ILE A 278 -63.81 -11.64 -117.36
C ILE A 278 -65.33 -11.84 -117.46
N GLU A 279 -66.10 -11.30 -116.52
CA GLU A 279 -67.56 -11.33 -116.54
C GLU A 279 -68.13 -10.69 -117.82
N ASP A 280 -67.74 -9.46 -118.18
CA ASP A 280 -68.18 -8.81 -119.43
C ASP A 280 -67.78 -9.61 -120.68
N ARG A 281 -66.58 -10.20 -120.69
CA ARG A 281 -66.15 -11.07 -121.80
C ARG A 281 -67.00 -12.33 -121.90
N MET A 282 -67.25 -13.00 -120.78
CA MET A 282 -68.11 -14.19 -120.71
C MET A 282 -69.54 -13.84 -121.12
N GLU A 283 -70.09 -12.71 -120.67
CA GLU A 283 -71.41 -12.23 -121.08
C GLU A 283 -71.48 -11.96 -122.59
N LYS A 284 -70.47 -11.31 -123.18
CA LYS A 284 -70.38 -11.08 -124.62
C LYS A 284 -70.25 -12.38 -125.42
N GLU A 285 -69.48 -13.35 -124.92
CA GLU A 285 -69.37 -14.68 -125.52
C GLU A 285 -70.70 -15.43 -125.43
N HIS A 286 -71.40 -15.37 -124.29
CA HIS A 286 -72.74 -15.93 -124.14
C HIS A 286 -73.79 -15.27 -125.05
N LEU A 287 -73.74 -13.94 -125.21
CA LEU A 287 -74.58 -13.20 -126.14
C LEU A 287 -74.31 -13.60 -127.59
N ARG A 288 -73.05 -13.73 -127.98
CA ARG A 288 -72.66 -14.21 -129.32
C ARG A 288 -73.12 -15.63 -129.57
N ALA A 289 -72.92 -16.55 -128.62
CA ALA A 289 -73.39 -17.92 -128.73
C ALA A 289 -74.91 -18.01 -128.84
N LYS A 290 -75.66 -17.15 -128.12
CA LYS A 290 -77.13 -17.05 -128.26
C LYS A 290 -77.53 -16.59 -129.66
N LEU A 291 -76.90 -15.51 -130.16
CA LEU A 291 -77.16 -15.01 -131.52
C LEU A 291 -76.80 -16.03 -132.61
N GLU A 292 -75.68 -16.74 -132.48
CA GLU A 292 -75.29 -17.80 -133.40
C GLU A 292 -76.27 -18.97 -133.36
N LYS A 293 -76.75 -19.35 -132.17
CA LYS A 293 -77.81 -20.35 -132.02
C LYS A 293 -79.11 -19.89 -132.68
N GLU A 294 -79.54 -18.66 -132.46
CA GLU A 294 -80.71 -18.06 -133.09
C GLU A 294 -80.56 -17.97 -134.62
N GLN A 295 -79.36 -17.67 -135.13
CA GLN A 295 -79.04 -17.69 -136.55
C GLN A 295 -79.09 -19.10 -137.12
N MET A 296 -78.48 -20.09 -136.46
CA MET A 296 -78.56 -21.50 -136.86
C MET A 296 -80.00 -22.02 -136.83
N GLU A 297 -80.79 -21.65 -135.82
CA GLU A 297 -82.22 -21.94 -135.74
C GLU A 297 -82.99 -21.25 -136.88
N SER A 298 -82.64 -20.01 -137.24
CA SER A 298 -83.23 -19.27 -138.37
C SER A 298 -82.85 -19.87 -139.74
N ASP A 299 -81.61 -20.31 -139.91
CA ASP A 299 -81.12 -20.98 -141.11
C ASP A 299 -81.74 -22.37 -141.26
N ALA A 300 -81.87 -23.11 -140.16
CA ALA A 300 -82.61 -24.37 -140.12
C ALA A 300 -84.08 -24.13 -140.47
N ALA A 301 -84.72 -23.12 -139.88
CA ALA A 301 -86.09 -22.71 -140.23
C ALA A 301 -86.18 -22.33 -141.72
N THR A 302 -85.20 -21.62 -142.26
CA THR A 302 -85.14 -21.24 -143.69
C THR A 302 -84.95 -22.46 -144.59
N LYS A 303 -84.10 -23.42 -144.21
CA LYS A 303 -83.92 -24.70 -144.92
C LYS A 303 -85.20 -25.54 -144.89
N ILE A 304 -85.89 -25.60 -143.75
CA ILE A 304 -87.20 -26.27 -143.63
C ILE A 304 -88.23 -25.55 -144.52
N GLN A 305 -88.28 -24.21 -144.49
CA GLN A 305 -89.17 -23.43 -145.35
C GLN A 305 -88.84 -23.64 -146.84
N ALA A 306 -87.57 -23.69 -147.23
CA ALA A 306 -87.12 -23.92 -148.60
C ALA A 306 -87.38 -25.36 -149.06
N TRP A 307 -87.17 -26.36 -148.19
CA TRP A 307 -87.52 -27.76 -148.44
C TRP A 307 -89.03 -27.92 -148.60
N TRP A 308 -89.84 -27.28 -147.75
CA TRP A 308 -91.30 -27.30 -147.88
C TRP A 308 -91.75 -26.64 -149.18
N ARG A 309 -91.26 -25.42 -149.49
CA ARG A 309 -91.54 -24.74 -150.77
C ARG A 309 -91.12 -25.60 -151.97
N GLY A 310 -89.96 -26.25 -151.91
CA GLY A 310 -89.49 -27.17 -152.96
C GLY A 310 -90.27 -28.48 -153.05
N THR A 311 -90.79 -28.99 -151.93
CA THR A 311 -91.65 -30.19 -151.88
C THR A 311 -93.04 -29.89 -152.41
N VAL A 312 -93.59 -28.70 -152.11
CA VAL A 312 -94.83 -28.19 -152.72
C VAL A 312 -94.70 -28.09 -154.24
N VAL A 313 -93.54 -27.69 -154.75
CA VAL A 313 -93.25 -27.65 -156.20
C VAL A 313 -93.09 -29.05 -156.80
N ARG A 314 -92.45 -30.00 -156.11
CA ARG A 314 -92.13 -31.34 -156.65
C ARG A 314 -93.21 -32.41 -156.47
N ARG A 315 -94.15 -32.25 -155.53
CA ARG A 315 -95.30 -33.16 -155.35
C ARG A 315 -96.55 -32.80 -156.17
N GLY A 316 -96.43 -31.89 -157.14
CA GLY A 316 -97.47 -31.68 -158.15
C GLY A 316 -98.81 -31.12 -157.64
N LEU A 317 -98.88 -30.62 -156.40
CA LEU A 317 -100.05 -29.90 -155.86
C LEU A 317 -100.09 -28.44 -156.37
N ARG A 318 -99.92 -28.24 -157.68
CA ARG A 318 -100.35 -27.00 -158.36
C ARG A 318 -100.55 -27.18 -159.87
N SER A 319 -101.81 -27.41 -160.24
CA SER A 319 -102.36 -27.28 -161.60
C SER A 319 -102.72 -25.82 -161.95
N PRO A 320 -102.76 -25.42 -163.24
CA PRO A 320 -102.07 -24.21 -163.66
C PRO A 320 -102.95 -23.08 -164.23
N LYS A 321 -102.43 -21.87 -163.97
CA LYS A 321 -102.38 -20.68 -164.85
C LYS A 321 -103.68 -19.88 -165.06
N GLN A 322 -103.77 -18.80 -164.30
CA GLN A 322 -103.89 -17.41 -164.79
C GLN A 322 -103.75 -16.49 -163.55
N GLY A 323 -103.09 -15.35 -163.63
CA GLY A 323 -102.79 -14.59 -162.41
C GLY A 323 -102.44 -13.12 -162.61
N LYS A 324 -103.31 -12.40 -163.30
CA LYS A 324 -103.32 -10.94 -163.29
C LYS A 324 -103.61 -10.42 -161.87
N SER A 325 -102.91 -9.33 -161.54
CA SER A 325 -103.45 -8.10 -160.95
C SER A 325 -103.36 -7.84 -159.45
N LYS A 326 -102.94 -6.59 -159.17
CA LYS A 326 -103.51 -5.62 -158.21
C LYS A 326 -103.34 -5.93 -156.71
N SER A 327 -103.08 -4.97 -155.83
CA SER A 327 -102.82 -3.52 -155.88
C SER A 327 -102.76 -3.01 -154.43
N LYS A 328 -102.08 -1.87 -154.21
CA LYS A 328 -102.36 -0.86 -153.15
C LYS A 328 -102.15 -1.32 -151.68
N ALA A 329 -101.74 -0.51 -150.71
CA ALA A 329 -101.41 0.91 -150.55
C ALA A 329 -100.55 0.97 -149.27
N GLY A 330 -99.54 1.82 -149.12
CA GLY A 330 -99.66 3.22 -148.73
C GLY A 330 -98.35 3.62 -148.02
N LYS A 331 -97.68 4.70 -148.41
CA LYS A 331 -97.97 6.10 -148.05
C LYS A 331 -97.33 6.49 -146.70
N LYS A 332 -96.21 7.22 -146.81
CA LYS A 332 -96.02 8.60 -146.28
C LYS A 332 -96.51 8.87 -144.85
N GLY A 333 -95.59 9.13 -143.92
CA GLY A 333 -95.91 9.78 -142.64
C GLY A 333 -94.80 9.56 -141.59
N LYS A 334 -93.81 10.44 -141.42
CA LYS A 334 -93.86 11.77 -140.75
C LYS A 334 -93.77 11.65 -139.22
N LYS A 335 -92.72 12.31 -138.71
CA LYS A 335 -92.60 13.05 -137.44
C LYS A 335 -92.21 12.32 -136.14
N LYS A 336 -91.22 12.99 -135.51
CA LYS A 336 -91.07 13.38 -134.10
C LYS A 336 -90.59 12.30 -133.13
N LYS A 337 -89.37 12.49 -132.61
CA LYS A 337 -89.04 13.23 -131.35
C LYS A 337 -89.57 12.49 -130.12
N LYS A 338 -88.66 11.90 -129.35
CA LYS A 338 -88.27 12.45 -128.05
C LYS A 338 -86.85 12.00 -127.71
#